data_AF-A0A6J4M5P9-F1
#
_entry.id   AF-A0A6J4M5P9-F1
#
_cell.length_a   1.000
_cell.length_b   1.000
_cell.length_c   1.000
_cell.angle_alpha   90.00
_cell.angle_beta   90.00
_cell.angle_gamma   90.00
#
_symmetry.space_group_name_H-M   'P 1'
#
loop_
_entity.id
_entity.type
_entity.pdbx_description
1 polymer ?
#
loop_
_entity_poly.entity_id
_entity_poly.type
_entity_poly.pdbx_seq_one_letter_code
_entity_poly.pdbx_strand_id
1 'polypeptide(L)'
;MRHLGSPVAATLAAVGLFLALWVVVPPPLPLLLNAAAIAPEIAPLLVGWGAVVAALGLVRAFGWATRRALLGAGVAAAALALVPLVQLPAAVRRFDGAMR
;
A
#
# COMPACT_ATOMS: atom_id res chain seq x y z
N MET A 1 -24.13 17.74 -11.54
CA MET A 1 -23.10 17.21 -10.61
C MET A 1 -22.82 15.74 -10.93
N ARG A 2 -21.86 15.44 -11.81
CA ARG A 2 -21.37 14.06 -12.02
C ARG A 2 -19.85 14.10 -11.95
N HIS A 3 -19.33 14.12 -10.72
CA HIS A 3 -17.92 13.93 -10.41
C HIS A 3 -17.60 12.43 -10.42
N LEU A 4 -17.67 11.80 -11.59
CA LEU A 4 -17.03 10.51 -11.79
C LEU A 4 -15.58 10.81 -12.16
N GLY A 5 -14.77 11.09 -11.14
CA GLY A 5 -13.32 10.95 -11.30
C GLY A 5 -13.05 9.56 -11.86
N SER A 6 -12.19 9.50 -12.89
CA SER A 6 -11.89 8.30 -13.68
C SER A 6 -12.07 7.00 -12.88
N PRO A 7 -13.00 6.10 -13.25
CA PRO A 7 -13.23 4.85 -12.52
C PRO A 7 -11.95 4.02 -12.42
N VAL A 8 -11.06 4.14 -13.41
CA VAL A 8 -9.73 3.52 -13.41
C VAL A 8 -8.88 4.01 -12.24
N ALA A 9 -8.82 5.32 -11.99
CA ALA A 9 -8.02 5.87 -10.89
C ALA A 9 -8.54 5.42 -9.52
N ALA A 10 -9.87 5.35 -9.36
CA ALA A 10 -10.49 4.84 -8.15
C ALA A 10 -10.20 3.36 -7.92
N THR A 11 -10.27 2.53 -8.97
CA THR A 11 -9.92 1.10 -8.89
C THR A 11 -8.45 0.91 -8.52
N LEU A 12 -7.53 1.67 -9.12
CA LEU A 12 -6.11 1.59 -8.81
C LEU A 12 -5.81 1.98 -7.35
N ALA A 13 -6.51 3.01 -6.83
CA ALA A 13 -6.39 3.42 -5.44
C ALA A 13 -6.95 2.37 -4.48
N ALA A 14 -8.11 1.80 -4.78
CA ALA A 14 -8.75 0.76 -3.96
C ALA A 14 -7.89 -0.51 -3.91
N VAL A 15 -7.39 -0.97 -5.06
CA VAL A 15 -6.49 -2.14 -5.14
C VAL A 15 -5.19 -1.89 -4.38
N GLY A 16 -4.56 -0.72 -4.58
CA GLY A 16 -3.32 -0.38 -3.88
C GLY A 16 -3.50 -0.32 -2.36
N LEU A 17 -4.60 0.29 -1.89
CA LEU A 17 -4.91 0.38 -0.47
C LEU A 17 -5.25 -0.99 0.12
N PHE A 18 -5.99 -1.84 -0.60
CA PHE A 18 -6.30 -3.20 -0.17
C PHE A 18 -5.03 -4.02 0.02
N LEU A 19 -4.13 -4.00 -0.97
CA LEU A 19 -2.85 -4.72 -0.90
C LEU A 19 -1.97 -4.18 0.23
N ALA A 20 -1.88 -2.86 0.40
CA ALA A 20 -1.10 -2.26 1.47
C ALA A 20 -1.68 -2.54 2.87
N LEU A 21 -3.01 -2.60 3.01
CA LEU A 21 -3.66 -3.01 4.25
C LEU A 21 -3.32 -4.46 4.61
N TRP A 22 -3.23 -5.33 3.61
CA TRP A 22 -2.95 -6.75 3.80
C TRP A 22 -1.53 -7.04 4.29
N VAL A 23 -0.60 -6.11 4.07
CA VAL A 23 0.75 -6.16 4.62
C VAL A 23 0.74 -6.03 6.14
N VAL A 24 -0.22 -5.29 6.70
CA VAL A 24 -0.31 -5.00 8.14
C VAL A 24 -1.33 -5.88 8.85
N VAL A 25 -2.48 -6.12 8.21
CA VAL A 25 -3.55 -6.95 8.76
C VAL A 25 -3.36 -8.38 8.28
N PRO A 26 -3.08 -9.33 9.19
CA PRO A 26 -2.91 -10.72 8.80
C PRO A 26 -4.16 -11.22 8.09
N PRO A 27 -4.00 -12.00 7.01
CA PRO A 27 -5.13 -12.49 6.26
C PRO A 27 -6.07 -13.32 7.13
N PRO A 28 -7.39 -13.22 6.93
CA PRO A 28 -8.37 -14.02 7.68
C PRO A 28 -8.35 -15.50 7.27
N LEU A 29 -7.70 -15.86 6.16
CA LEU A 29 -7.63 -17.23 5.66
C LEU A 29 -6.20 -17.76 5.72
N PRO A 30 -5.98 -19.00 6.19
CA PRO A 30 -4.65 -19.62 6.25
C PRO A 30 -3.95 -19.73 4.89
N LEU A 31 -4.71 -19.86 3.80
CA LEU A 31 -4.18 -19.96 2.44
C LEU A 31 -3.37 -18.73 2.02
N LEU A 32 -3.63 -17.59 2.65
CA LEU A 32 -3.01 -16.31 2.36
C LEU A 32 -1.77 -16.04 3.23
N LEU A 33 -1.42 -16.94 4.15
CA LEU A 33 -0.22 -16.80 4.98
C LEU A 33 1.06 -16.72 4.12
N ASN A 34 1.10 -17.42 2.99
CA ASN A 34 2.20 -17.33 2.03
C ASN A 34 2.31 -15.93 1.41
N ALA A 35 1.18 -15.23 1.23
CA ALA A 35 1.18 -13.85 0.74
C ALA A 35 1.74 -12.88 1.80
N ALA A 36 1.54 -13.16 3.08
CA ALA A 36 2.16 -12.38 4.17
C ALA A 36 3.67 -12.60 4.25
N ALA A 37 4.16 -13.81 3.94
CA ALA A 37 5.59 -14.11 3.92
C ALA A 37 6.36 -13.31 2.85
N ILE A 38 5.71 -13.00 1.71
CA ILE A 38 6.27 -12.19 0.62
C ILE A 38 5.97 -10.68 0.75
N ALA A 39 5.30 -10.26 1.84
CA ALA A 39 4.91 -8.87 2.03
C ALA A 39 6.09 -7.89 2.08
N PRO A 40 7.24 -8.20 2.73
CA PRO A 40 8.41 -7.33 2.73
C PRO A 40 9.00 -7.09 1.34
N GLU A 41 8.94 -8.07 0.45
CA GLU A 41 9.48 -8.01 -0.92
C GLU A 41 8.61 -7.15 -1.84
N ILE A 42 7.28 -7.17 -1.62
CA ILE A 42 6.33 -6.40 -2.44
C ILE A 42 6.16 -4.97 -1.88
N ALA A 43 6.51 -4.73 -0.61
CA ALA A 43 6.37 -3.44 0.05
C ALA A 43 6.99 -2.24 -0.70
N PRO A 44 8.22 -2.30 -1.26
CA PRO A 44 8.77 -1.21 -2.06
C PRO A 44 7.90 -0.85 -3.28
N LEU A 45 7.33 -1.87 -3.94
CA LEU A 45 6.45 -1.68 -5.09
C LEU A 45 5.14 -1.01 -4.66
N LEU A 46 4.60 -1.38 -3.50
CA LEU A 46 3.39 -0.76 -2.95
C LEU A 46 3.61 0.69 -2.51
N VAL A 47 4.79 1.03 -1.97
CA VAL A 47 5.18 2.41 -1.70
C VAL A 47 5.21 3.21 -3.00
N GLY A 48 5.85 2.68 -4.05
CA GLY A 48 5.87 3.30 -5.37
C GLY A 48 4.46 3.49 -5.96
N TRP A 49 3.61 2.47 -5.84
CA TRP A 49 2.22 2.53 -6.27
C TRP A 49 1.43 3.63 -5.53
N GLY A 50 1.53 3.68 -4.21
CA GLY A 50 0.89 4.72 -3.39
C GLY A 50 1.33 6.13 -3.79
N ALA A 51 2.63 6.31 -4.07
CA ALA A 51 3.17 7.57 -4.58
C ALA A 51 2.59 7.96 -5.94
N VAL A 52 2.47 7.01 -6.88
CA VAL A 52 1.85 7.25 -8.19
C VAL A 52 0.37 7.63 -8.04
N VAL A 53 -0.38 6.93 -7.20
CA VAL A 53 -1.80 7.22 -6.95
C VAL A 53 -1.97 8.63 -6.35
N ALA A 54 -1.12 9.01 -5.39
CA ALA A 54 -1.12 10.36 -4.82
C ALA A 54 -0.75 11.41 -5.87
N ALA A 55 0.28 11.16 -6.70
CA ALA A 55 0.70 12.05 -7.78
C ALA A 55 -0.40 12.25 -8.83
N LEU A 56 -1.16 11.21 -9.16
CA LEU A 56 -2.33 11.32 -10.05
C LEU A 56 -3.39 12.27 -9.49
N GLY A 57 -3.61 12.25 -8.16
CA GLY A 57 -4.48 13.20 -7.47
C GLY A 57 -3.96 14.65 -7.50
N LEU A 58 -2.64 14.87 -7.61
CA LEU A 58 -2.05 16.20 -7.71
C LEU A 58 -2.08 16.76 -9.13
N VAL A 59 -1.75 15.94 -10.12
CA VAL A 59 -1.46 16.38 -11.50
C VAL A 59 -2.73 16.45 -12.36
N ARG A 60 -3.74 15.62 -12.10
CA ARG A 60 -4.96 15.62 -12.93
C ARG A 60 -6.04 16.53 -12.37
N ALA A 61 -6.79 17.15 -13.29
CA ALA A 61 -7.98 17.96 -12.99
C ALA A 61 -9.18 17.08 -12.58
N PHE A 62 -9.08 16.44 -11.42
CA PHE A 62 -10.19 15.73 -10.80
C PHE A 62 -11.05 16.67 -9.95
N GLY A 63 -12.32 16.28 -9.73
CA GLY A 63 -13.16 16.96 -8.74
C GLY A 63 -12.53 16.90 -7.34
N TRP A 64 -12.81 17.90 -6.50
CA TRP A 64 -12.19 18.04 -5.18
C TRP A 64 -12.30 16.78 -4.30
N ALA A 65 -13.46 16.13 -4.31
CA ALA A 65 -13.70 14.88 -3.58
C ALA A 65 -12.78 13.74 -4.07
N THR A 66 -12.72 13.50 -5.38
CA THR A 66 -11.85 12.47 -5.98
C THR A 66 -10.38 12.76 -5.71
N ARG A 67 -9.96 14.02 -5.83
CA ARG A 67 -8.58 14.43 -5.53
C ARG A 67 -8.20 14.10 -4.08
N ARG A 68 -9.05 14.44 -3.11
CA ARG A 68 -8.80 14.11 -1.69
C ARG A 68 -8.79 12.61 -1.45
N ALA A 69 -9.67 11.85 -2.11
CA ALA A 69 -9.71 10.40 -2.00
C ALA A 69 -8.43 9.74 -2.53
N LEU A 70 -7.95 10.14 -3.71
CA LEU A 70 -6.69 9.62 -4.30
C LEU A 70 -5.47 9.97 -3.45
N LEU A 71 -5.39 11.20 -2.94
CA LEU A 71 -4.32 11.61 -2.04
C LEU A 71 -4.35 10.81 -0.74
N GLY A 72 -5.50 10.72 -0.09
CA GLY A 72 -5.66 9.98 1.15
C GLY A 72 -5.32 8.50 0.98
N ALA A 73 -5.87 7.85 -0.05
CA ALA A 73 -5.63 6.45 -0.33
C ALA A 73 -4.16 6.18 -0.72
N GLY A 74 -3.55 7.03 -1.56
CA GLY A 74 -2.16 6.87 -1.97
C GLY A 74 -1.18 7.04 -0.81
N VAL A 75 -1.39 8.07 0.03
CA VAL A 75 -0.57 8.30 1.24
C VAL A 75 -0.77 7.18 2.25
N ALA A 76 -2.00 6.74 2.50
CA ALA A 76 -2.28 5.64 3.41
C ALA A 76 -1.65 4.32 2.93
N ALA A 77 -1.78 4.02 1.63
CA ALA A 77 -1.16 2.83 1.05
C ALA A 77 0.38 2.86 1.18
N ALA A 78 1.01 3.99 0.88
CA ALA A 78 2.46 4.15 1.05
C ALA A 78 2.88 4.03 2.52
N ALA A 79 2.15 4.66 3.44
CA ALA A 79 2.45 4.59 4.88
C ALA A 79 2.34 3.16 5.43
N LEU A 80 1.30 2.42 5.04
CA LEU A 80 1.13 1.02 5.45
C LEU A 80 2.23 0.12 4.85
N ALA A 81 2.60 0.34 3.59
CA ALA A 81 3.66 -0.42 2.93
C ALA A 81 5.07 -0.12 3.49
N LEU A 82 5.28 1.00 4.19
CA LEU A 82 6.56 1.28 4.87
C LEU A 82 6.77 0.42 6.13
N VAL A 83 5.71 -0.09 6.74
CA VAL A 83 5.78 -0.88 7.99
C VAL A 83 6.77 -2.05 7.91
N PRO A 84 6.66 -2.99 6.95
CA PRO A 84 7.60 -4.11 6.85
C PRO A 84 9.02 -3.66 6.52
N LEU A 85 9.20 -2.58 5.77
CA LEU A 85 10.52 -2.04 5.42
C LEU A 85 11.27 -1.53 6.64
N VAL A 86 10.56 -0.88 7.57
CA VAL A 86 11.13 -0.44 8.85
C VAL A 86 11.39 -1.61 9.80
N GLN A 87 10.57 -2.66 9.74
CA GLN A 87 10.72 -3.85 10.59
C GLN A 87 11.81 -4.82 10.11
N LEU A 88 12.13 -4.82 8.82
CA LEU A 88 13.06 -5.78 8.19
C LEU A 88 14.44 -5.84 8.88
N PRO A 89 15.13 -4.73 9.18
CA PRO A 89 16.45 -4.80 9.82
C PRO A 89 16.40 -5.42 11.22
N ALA A 90 15.31 -5.21 11.97
CA ALA A 90 15.14 -5.82 13.29
C ALA A 90 14.84 -7.31 13.20
N ALA A 91 14.12 -7.75 12.16
CA ALA A 91 13.88 -9.17 11.89
C ALA A 91 15.19 -9.89 11.52
N VAL A 92 16.00 -9.31 10.63
CA VAL A 92 17.30 -9.85 10.23
C VAL A 92 18.24 -10.00 11.43
N ARG A 93 18.36 -8.96 12.27
CA ARG A 93 19.21 -9.04 13.48
C ARG A 93 18.78 -10.13 14.46
N ARG A 94 17.47 -10.37 14.63
CA ARG A 94 16.97 -11.46 15.48
C ARG A 94 17.27 -12.83 14.89
N PHE A 95 17.12 -12.98 13.58
CA PHE A 95 17.44 -14.23 12.90
C PHE A 95 18.94 -14.55 13.02
N ASP A 96 19.82 -13.58 12.75
CA ASP A 96 21.27 -13.74 12.89
C ASP A 96 21.69 -14.09 14.33
N GLY A 97 21.02 -13.51 15.32
CA GLY A 97 21.27 -13.79 16.74
C GLY A 97 20.79 -15.18 17.20
N ALA A 98 19.79 -15.76 16.54
CA ALA A 98 19.29 -17.11 16.84
C ALA A 98 20.06 -18.22 16.12
N MET A 99 20.74 -17.87 15.01
CA MET A 99 21.54 -18.80 14.19
C MET A 99 23.00 -18.90 14.65
N ARG A 100 23.42 -18.08 15.61
CA ARG A 100 24.73 -18.15 16.29
C ARG A 100 24.60 -18.89 17.60
#